data_AF-A0A1G5PL30-F1
#
_entry.id   AF-A0A1G5PL30-F1
#
_cell.length_a   1.000
_cell.length_b   1.000
_cell.length_c   1.000
_cell.angle_alpha   90.00
_cell.angle_beta   90.00
_cell.angle_gamma   90.00
#
_symmetry.space_group_name_H-M   'P 1'
#
loop_
_entity.id
_entity.type
_entity.pdbx_description
1 polymer ?
#
loop_
_entity_poly.entity_id
_entity_poly.type
_entity_poly.pdbx_seq_one_letter_code
_entity_poly.pdbx_strand_id
1 'polypeptide(L)'
;MTILWSIAVANMRLQAPASRWKIVTLMHELSVCQGMLGQVSNIAREHGAESVSRITVRIGPLSGVEPRLLKEAFTIARMGSVAAEAELLIEELSVRVHCSQCGADSNVTSNRLVCANCGDWQTQLVSGDELLLASVELNNPTHEEPLSPGLQSESR
;
A
#
# COMPACT_ATOMS: atom_id res chain seq x y z
N MET A 1 53.64 47.15 -16.46
CA MET A 1 52.88 46.27 -17.39
C MET A 1 51.84 45.52 -16.60
N THR A 2 50.67 46.13 -16.44
CA THR A 2 49.51 45.62 -15.72
C THR A 2 48.66 44.80 -16.68
N ILE A 3 48.50 43.51 -16.40
CA ILE A 3 47.61 42.62 -17.13
C ILE A 3 46.30 42.54 -16.33
N LEU A 4 45.22 42.96 -16.97
CA LEU A 4 43.81 42.80 -16.57
C LEU A 4 43.50 41.33 -16.22
N TRP A 5 42.47 41.07 -15.43
CA TRP A 5 41.40 40.15 -15.83
C TRP A 5 40.16 40.33 -14.94
N SER A 6 39.05 40.56 -15.62
CA SER A 6 37.70 40.68 -15.11
C SER A 6 37.23 39.37 -14.48
N ILE A 7 36.64 39.42 -13.29
CA ILE A 7 35.86 38.30 -12.75
C ILE A 7 34.39 38.66 -12.93
N ALA A 8 33.80 38.04 -13.97
CA ALA A 8 32.36 37.97 -14.14
C ALA A 8 31.77 37.09 -13.02
N VAL A 9 30.84 37.65 -12.27
CA VAL A 9 30.03 36.90 -11.30
C VAL A 9 29.02 36.08 -12.11
N ALA A 10 29.36 34.82 -12.37
CA ALA A 10 28.46 33.85 -12.99
C ALA A 10 27.33 33.53 -12.01
N ASN A 11 26.11 33.90 -12.41
CA ASN A 11 24.87 33.69 -11.68
C ASN A 11 24.50 32.20 -11.74
N MET A 12 25.03 31.41 -10.79
CA MET A 12 24.81 29.97 -10.70
C MET A 12 23.44 29.68 -10.06
N ARG A 13 22.41 29.53 -10.89
CA ARG A 13 21.12 28.97 -10.46
C ARG A 13 21.33 27.52 -10.03
N LEU A 14 21.31 27.27 -8.72
CA LEU A 14 21.30 25.93 -8.13
C LEU A 14 19.99 25.22 -8.52
N GLN A 15 20.07 24.31 -9.49
CA GLN A 15 19.04 23.28 -9.68
C GLN A 15 19.34 22.13 -8.70
N ALA A 16 18.43 21.86 -7.76
CA ALA A 16 18.55 20.70 -6.88
C ALA A 16 18.35 19.40 -7.69
N PRO A 17 19.18 18.36 -7.50
CA PRO A 17 19.04 17.11 -8.24
C PRO A 17 17.86 16.27 -7.71
N ALA A 18 17.02 15.78 -8.62
CA ALA A 18 15.82 14.96 -8.37
C ALA A 18 16.06 13.63 -7.62
N SER A 19 17.29 13.31 -7.24
CA SER A 19 17.70 12.04 -6.61
C SER A 19 17.53 12.02 -5.09
N ARG A 20 17.56 13.18 -4.41
CA ARG A 20 17.47 13.23 -2.94
C ARG A 20 16.07 12.91 -2.41
N TRP A 21 15.03 13.20 -3.19
CA TRP A 21 13.65 12.97 -2.76
C TRP A 21 13.26 11.49 -2.81
N LYS A 22 13.74 10.76 -3.83
CA LYS A 22 13.43 9.33 -4.02
C LYS A 22 13.87 8.45 -2.83
N ILE A 23 14.98 8.77 -2.19
CA ILE A 23 15.49 8.01 -1.02
C ILE A 23 14.55 8.17 0.17
N VAL A 24 14.12 9.40 0.46
CA VAL A 24 13.25 9.70 1.61
C VAL A 24 11.88 9.06 1.43
N THR A 25 11.32 9.12 0.22
CA THR A 25 10.03 8.48 -0.09
C THR A 25 10.15 6.98 0.09
N LEU A 26 11.14 6.31 -0.53
CA LEU A 26 11.32 4.85 -0.37
C LEU A 26 11.45 4.41 1.10
N MET A 27 12.10 5.21 1.96
CA MET A 27 12.14 4.94 3.40
C MET A 27 10.75 5.04 4.07
N HIS A 28 9.90 5.99 3.64
CA HIS A 28 8.52 6.09 4.08
C HIS A 28 7.73 4.83 3.70
N GLU A 29 7.72 4.42 2.42
CA GLU A 29 6.97 3.21 2.03
C GLU A 29 7.52 1.94 2.67
N LEU A 30 8.84 1.84 2.91
CA LEU A 30 9.40 0.70 3.63
C LEU A 30 8.86 0.60 5.06
N SER A 31 8.74 1.73 5.76
CA SER A 31 8.17 1.76 7.11
C SER A 31 6.69 1.34 7.11
N VAL A 32 5.94 1.75 6.08
CA VAL A 32 4.54 1.36 5.86
C VAL A 32 4.45 -0.15 5.62
N CYS A 33 5.29 -0.70 4.73
CA CYS A 33 5.34 -2.14 4.47
C CYS A 33 5.69 -2.95 5.72
N GLN A 34 6.64 -2.49 6.54
CA GLN A 34 7.00 -3.15 7.79
C GLN A 34 5.83 -3.21 8.77
N GLY A 35 5.10 -2.09 8.94
CA GLY A 35 3.89 -2.06 9.77
C GLY A 35 2.80 -3.00 9.24
N MET A 36 2.59 -3.03 7.94
CA MET A 36 1.64 -3.95 7.29
C MET A 36 2.04 -5.42 7.48
N LEU A 37 3.29 -5.77 7.23
CA LEU A 37 3.79 -7.14 7.40
C LEU A 37 3.76 -7.61 8.86
N GLY A 38 3.91 -6.69 9.81
CA GLY A 38 3.68 -6.98 11.24
C GLY A 38 2.23 -7.43 11.51
N GLN A 39 1.25 -6.74 10.94
CA GLN A 39 -0.17 -7.13 11.05
C GLN A 39 -0.43 -8.48 10.38
N VAL A 40 0.09 -8.68 9.16
CA VAL A 40 -0.02 -9.95 8.43
C VAL A 40 0.60 -11.11 9.21
N SER A 41 1.75 -10.89 9.85
CA SER A 41 2.42 -11.91 10.67
C SER A 41 1.60 -12.28 11.90
N ASN A 42 0.93 -11.31 12.53
CA ASN A 42 0.00 -11.59 13.63
C ASN A 42 -1.19 -12.43 13.17
N ILE A 43 -1.81 -12.06 12.04
CA ILE A 43 -2.93 -12.82 11.45
C ILE A 43 -2.49 -14.26 11.13
N ALA A 44 -1.36 -14.43 10.45
CA ALA A 44 -0.85 -15.77 10.12
C ALA A 44 -0.63 -16.62 11.37
N ARG A 45 -0.05 -16.04 12.43
CA ARG A 45 0.18 -16.73 13.70
C ARG A 45 -1.13 -17.10 14.41
N GLU A 46 -2.11 -16.20 14.45
CA GLU A 46 -3.43 -16.46 15.05
C GLU A 46 -4.16 -17.62 14.37
N HIS A 47 -3.93 -17.80 13.07
CA HIS A 47 -4.54 -18.86 12.25
C HIS A 47 -3.66 -20.11 12.07
N GLY A 48 -2.47 -20.15 12.69
CA GLY A 48 -1.52 -21.27 12.56
C GLY A 48 -1.01 -21.49 11.13
N ALA A 49 -0.97 -20.43 10.31
CA ALA A 49 -0.53 -20.51 8.93
C ALA A 49 1.01 -20.54 8.83
N GLU A 50 1.53 -21.35 7.92
CA GLU A 50 2.97 -21.44 7.66
C GLU A 50 3.45 -20.36 6.69
N SER A 51 2.58 -19.93 5.77
CA SER A 51 2.90 -18.90 4.79
C SER A 51 1.66 -18.12 4.34
N VAL A 52 1.91 -16.95 3.76
CA VAL A 52 0.91 -16.10 3.12
C VAL A 52 1.14 -16.14 1.61
N SER A 53 0.09 -16.39 0.83
CA SER A 53 0.15 -16.45 -0.64
C SER A 53 -0.19 -15.12 -1.30
N ARG A 54 -1.11 -14.35 -0.72
CA ARG A 54 -1.54 -13.05 -1.24
C ARG A 54 -1.91 -12.09 -0.12
N ILE A 55 -1.55 -10.83 -0.31
CA ILE A 55 -1.96 -9.69 0.50
C ILE A 55 -2.67 -8.71 -0.44
N THR A 56 -3.89 -8.32 -0.10
CA THR A 56 -4.62 -7.28 -0.83
C THR A 56 -4.73 -6.05 0.04
N VAL A 57 -4.32 -4.90 -0.50
CA VAL A 57 -4.50 -3.61 0.14
C VAL A 57 -5.36 -2.68 -0.70
N ARG A 58 -6.12 -1.82 -0.02
CA ARG A 58 -6.82 -0.70 -0.64
C ARG A 58 -6.09 0.59 -0.33
N ILE A 59 -5.86 1.40 -1.36
CA ILE A 59 -5.13 2.66 -1.24
C ILE A 59 -5.97 3.79 -1.81
N GLY A 60 -6.30 4.74 -0.97
CA GLY A 60 -6.88 6.01 -1.36
C GLY A 60 -5.81 6.99 -1.88
N PRO A 61 -6.12 7.80 -2.91
CA PRO A 61 -5.16 8.73 -3.53
C PRO A 61 -4.73 9.90 -2.62
N LEU A 62 -5.38 10.08 -1.47
CA LEU A 62 -5.05 11.05 -0.42
C LEU A 62 -4.34 10.40 0.78
N SER A 63 -4.09 9.08 0.76
CA SER A 63 -3.44 8.35 1.87
C SER A 63 -1.98 8.76 2.12
N GLY A 64 -1.37 9.46 1.16
CA GLY A 64 0.06 9.80 1.19
C GLY A 64 0.98 8.64 0.82
N VAL A 65 0.42 7.48 0.46
CA VAL A 65 1.17 6.29 0.04
C VAL A 65 1.20 6.21 -1.46
N GLU A 66 2.40 6.05 -2.04
CA GLU A 66 2.55 5.89 -3.48
C GLU A 66 2.51 4.39 -3.87
N PRO A 67 1.49 3.91 -4.60
CA PRO A 67 1.31 2.48 -4.89
C PRO A 67 2.52 1.82 -5.54
N ARG A 68 3.20 2.51 -6.47
CA ARG A 68 4.37 1.95 -7.14
C ARG A 68 5.53 1.76 -6.16
N LEU A 69 5.78 2.75 -5.31
CA LEU A 69 6.85 2.69 -4.32
C LEU A 69 6.53 1.67 -3.21
N LEU A 70 5.26 1.51 -2.85
CA LEU A 70 4.83 0.47 -1.92
C LEU A 70 5.13 -0.93 -2.47
N LYS A 71 4.91 -1.19 -3.75
CA LYS A 71 5.28 -2.47 -4.40
C LYS A 71 6.78 -2.73 -4.35
N GLU A 72 7.59 -1.71 -4.61
CA GLU A 72 9.06 -1.80 -4.53
C GLU A 72 9.52 -2.07 -3.10
N ALA A 73 9.02 -1.30 -2.14
CA ALA A 73 9.31 -1.46 -0.72
C ALA A 73 8.87 -2.84 -0.19
N PHE A 74 7.70 -3.34 -0.61
CA PHE A 74 7.19 -4.64 -0.22
C PHE A 74 8.11 -5.78 -0.66
N THR A 75 8.66 -5.71 -1.88
CA THR A 75 9.59 -6.73 -2.39
C THR A 75 10.81 -6.88 -1.48
N ILE A 76 11.29 -5.77 -0.91
CA ILE A 76 12.42 -5.77 0.04
C ILE A 76 11.94 -6.21 1.43
N ALA A 77 10.84 -5.65 1.92
CA ALA A 77 10.34 -5.87 3.28
C ALA A 77 9.87 -7.30 3.53
N ARG A 78 9.34 -8.00 2.51
CA ARG A 78 8.78 -9.36 2.65
C ARG A 78 9.86 -10.42 2.85
N MET A 79 11.12 -10.14 2.50
CA MET A 79 12.21 -11.11 2.58
C MET A 79 12.40 -11.61 4.02
N GLY A 80 12.38 -12.93 4.20
CA GLY A 80 12.53 -13.55 5.52
C GLY A 80 11.30 -13.45 6.44
N SER A 81 10.14 -13.04 5.91
CA SER A 81 8.87 -13.01 6.63
C SER A 81 7.96 -14.19 6.23
N VAL A 82 6.83 -14.37 6.94
CA VAL A 82 5.77 -15.33 6.56
C VAL A 82 5.17 -15.05 5.17
N ALA A 83 5.38 -13.84 4.65
CA ALA A 83 4.92 -13.38 3.35
C ALA A 83 6.04 -13.35 2.30
N ALA A 84 7.14 -14.09 2.51
CA ALA A 84 8.30 -14.08 1.59
C ALA A 84 7.93 -14.32 0.13
N GLU A 85 6.94 -15.18 -0.12
CA GLU A 85 6.45 -15.52 -1.45
C GLU A 85 5.10 -14.86 -1.81
N ALA A 86 4.54 -14.04 -0.92
CA ALA A 86 3.22 -13.46 -1.09
C ALA A 86 3.16 -12.45 -2.25
N GLU A 87 2.11 -12.51 -3.06
CA GLU A 87 1.77 -11.47 -4.03
C GLU A 87 1.12 -10.26 -3.32
N LEU A 88 1.50 -9.03 -3.68
CA LEU A 88 0.83 -7.81 -3.21
C LEU A 88 -0.12 -7.29 -4.30
N LEU A 89 -1.43 -7.41 -4.07
CA LEU A 89 -2.47 -6.79 -4.87
C LEU A 89 -2.81 -5.41 -4.29
N ILE A 90 -2.87 -4.39 -5.15
CA ILE A 90 -3.26 -3.04 -4.76
C ILE A 90 -4.56 -2.67 -5.49
N GLU A 91 -5.58 -2.36 -4.71
CA GLU A 91 -6.85 -1.81 -5.16
C GLU A 91 -6.87 -0.29 -4.91
N GLU A 92 -6.84 0.51 -5.97
CA GLU A 92 -6.93 1.97 -5.84
C GLU A 92 -8.38 2.41 -5.64
N LEU A 93 -8.62 3.22 -4.61
CA LEU A 93 -9.95 3.75 -4.28
C LEU A 93 -10.20 5.09 -4.98
N SER A 94 -11.48 5.42 -5.17
CA SER A 94 -11.88 6.77 -5.56
C SER A 94 -12.01 7.69 -4.34
N VAL A 95 -11.76 8.99 -4.57
CA VAL A 95 -12.12 10.00 -3.58
C VAL A 95 -13.62 10.19 -3.60
N ARG A 96 -14.27 9.97 -2.46
CA ARG A 96 -15.70 10.22 -2.27
C ARG A 96 -15.90 11.23 -1.17
N VAL A 97 -16.85 12.13 -1.40
CA VAL A 97 -17.24 13.13 -0.40
C VAL A 97 -18.76 13.13 -0.21
N HIS A 98 -19.18 13.38 1.02
CA HIS A 98 -20.56 13.60 1.42
C HIS A 98 -20.82 15.11 1.53
N CYS A 99 -21.85 15.62 0.87
CA CYS A 99 -22.17 17.04 0.93
C CYS A 99 -23.09 17.37 2.10
N SER A 100 -22.68 18.31 2.96
CA SER A 100 -23.50 18.75 4.10
C SER A 100 -24.70 19.60 3.68
N GLN A 101 -24.68 20.17 2.46
CA GLN A 101 -25.76 21.01 1.92
C GLN A 101 -26.87 20.19 1.25
N CYS A 102 -26.51 19.31 0.30
CA CYS A 102 -27.51 18.54 -0.46
C CYS A 102 -27.66 17.08 0.00
N GLY A 103 -26.82 16.60 0.92
CA GLY A 103 -26.85 15.24 1.44
C GLY A 103 -26.38 14.15 0.47
N ALA A 104 -25.90 14.53 -0.72
CA ALA A 104 -25.46 13.58 -1.73
C ALA A 104 -23.99 13.16 -1.53
N ASP A 105 -23.71 11.88 -1.79
CA ASP A 105 -22.36 11.36 -1.95
C ASP A 105 -21.92 11.50 -3.41
N SER A 106 -20.68 11.91 -3.64
CA SER A 106 -20.13 12.04 -4.99
C SER A 106 -18.67 11.63 -5.07
N ASN A 107 -18.30 11.00 -6.20
CA ASN A 107 -16.91 10.81 -6.58
C ASN A 107 -16.33 12.15 -7.04
N VAL A 108 -15.13 12.47 -6.57
CA VAL A 108 -14.44 13.71 -6.89
C VAL A 108 -12.97 13.45 -7.22
N THR A 109 -12.27 14.47 -7.70
CA THR A 109 -10.82 14.40 -7.90
C THR A 109 -10.09 14.83 -6.64
N SER A 110 -8.89 14.29 -6.41
CA SER A 110 -8.06 14.61 -5.24
C SER A 110 -7.73 16.11 -5.10
N ASN A 111 -7.68 16.85 -6.21
CA ASN A 111 -7.43 18.29 -6.24
C ASN A 111 -8.70 19.16 -6.06
N ARG A 112 -9.88 18.56 -6.00
CA ARG A 112 -11.15 19.29 -5.95
C ARG A 112 -12.22 18.53 -5.15
N LEU A 113 -12.19 18.72 -3.83
CA LEU A 113 -13.12 18.11 -2.87
C LEU A 113 -14.43 18.91 -2.77
N VAL A 114 -15.12 19.05 -3.89
CA VAL A 114 -16.38 19.82 -4.02
C VAL A 114 -17.48 18.89 -4.48
N CYS A 115 -18.70 19.05 -3.96
CA CYS A 115 -19.83 18.20 -4.32
C CYS A 115 -20.10 18.24 -5.83
N ALA A 116 -20.10 17.08 -6.49
CA ALA A 116 -20.38 16.99 -7.93
C ALA A 116 -21.86 17.27 -8.28
N ASN A 117 -22.77 17.20 -7.30
CA ASN A 117 -24.20 17.40 -7.49
C ASN A 117 -24.62 18.88 -7.43
N CYS A 118 -24.24 19.59 -6.36
CA CYS A 118 -24.64 21.00 -6.16
C CYS A 118 -23.49 22.01 -6.29
N GLY A 119 -22.23 21.57 -6.36
CA GLY A 119 -21.06 22.45 -6.45
C GLY A 119 -20.64 23.08 -5.12
N ASP A 120 -21.26 22.71 -3.99
CA ASP A 120 -20.91 23.23 -2.67
C ASP A 120 -19.60 22.62 -2.13
N TRP A 121 -18.83 23.40 -1.39
CA TRP A 121 -17.53 23.03 -0.83
C TRP A 121 -17.61 22.45 0.59
N GLN A 122 -18.75 22.58 1.28
CA GLN A 122 -19.00 22.01 2.59
C GLN A 122 -19.23 20.50 2.47
N THR A 123 -18.14 19.79 2.21
CA THR A 123 -18.13 18.34 2.06
C THR A 123 -17.27 17.67 3.12
N GLN A 124 -17.62 16.43 3.45
CA GLN A 124 -16.86 15.56 4.34
C GLN A 124 -16.28 14.42 3.51
N LEU A 125 -15.02 14.08 3.74
CA LEU A 125 -14.39 12.95 3.06
C LEU A 125 -15.00 11.64 3.56
N VAL A 126 -15.44 10.80 2.63
CA VAL A 126 -16.04 9.47 2.90
C VAL A 126 -15.09 8.36 2.54
N SER A 127 -14.32 8.54 1.46
CA SER A 127 -13.23 7.63 1.10
C SER A 127 -12.16 8.35 0.30
N GLY A 128 -10.96 7.78 0.29
CA GLY A 128 -9.84 8.21 -0.52
C GLY A 128 -8.60 8.61 0.27
N ASP A 129 -8.61 8.59 1.60
CA ASP A 129 -7.45 8.85 2.47
C ASP A 129 -6.91 7.60 3.16
N GLU A 130 -7.45 6.43 2.86
CA GLU A 130 -7.14 5.21 3.61
C GLU A 130 -6.00 4.39 2.98
N LEU A 131 -5.23 3.71 3.82
CA LEU A 131 -4.48 2.50 3.48
C LEU A 131 -5.03 1.36 4.33
N LEU A 132 -5.68 0.38 3.69
CA LEU A 132 -6.36 -0.71 4.38
C LEU A 132 -5.81 -2.06 3.95
N LEU A 133 -5.51 -2.93 4.92
CA LEU A 133 -5.30 -4.35 4.68
C LEU A 133 -6.66 -5.01 4.42
N ALA A 134 -6.99 -5.25 3.15
CA ALA A 134 -8.32 -5.70 2.73
C ALA A 134 -8.49 -7.22 2.84
N SER A 135 -7.45 -8.00 2.49
CA SER A 135 -7.46 -9.45 2.66
C SER A 135 -6.05 -10.02 2.79
N VAL A 136 -5.97 -11.19 3.44
CA VAL A 136 -4.75 -11.99 3.57
C VAL A 136 -5.13 -13.44 3.26
N GLU A 137 -4.52 -14.00 2.22
CA GLU A 137 -4.68 -15.41 1.85
C GLU A 137 -3.58 -16.25 2.54
N LEU A 138 -4.01 -17.21 3.36
CA LEU A 138 -3.15 -18.02 4.20
C LEU A 138 -3.03 -19.44 3.63
N ASN A 139 -1.83 -20.00 3.70
CA ASN A 139 -1.58 -21.41 3.45
C ASN A 139 -1.39 -22.13 4.79
N ASN A 140 -2.32 -23.02 5.11
CA ASN A 140 -2.16 -23.94 6.23
C ASN A 140 -1.65 -25.28 5.68
N PRO A 141 -0.77 -25.98 6.41
CA PRO A 141 -0.50 -27.37 6.11
C PRO A 141 -1.82 -28.12 6.21
N THR A 142 -2.25 -28.74 5.11
CA THR A 142 -3.39 -29.64 5.12
C THR A 142 -3.08 -30.71 6.15
N HIS A 143 -3.80 -30.73 7.27
CA HIS A 143 -3.87 -31.95 8.07
C HIS A 143 -4.55 -32.97 7.16
N GLU A 144 -3.76 -33.86 6.55
CA GLU A 144 -4.27 -35.10 6.00
C GLU A 144 -5.08 -35.76 7.12
N GLU A 145 -6.40 -35.73 6.96
CA GLU A 145 -7.32 -36.51 7.77
C GLU A 145 -6.85 -37.96 7.66
N PRO A 146 -6.52 -38.64 8.78
CA PRO A 146 -6.01 -39.99 8.69
C PRO A 146 -7.08 -40.84 8.03
N LEU A 147 -6.74 -41.43 6.88
CA LEU A 147 -7.52 -42.49 6.27
C LEU A 147 -7.81 -43.54 7.35
N SER A 148 -9.06 -43.58 7.80
CA SER A 148 -9.55 -44.59 8.72
C SER A 148 -9.28 -45.97 8.10
N PRO A 149 -8.68 -46.94 8.81
CA PRO A 149 -8.52 -48.28 8.27
C PRO A 149 -9.90 -48.95 8.16
N GLY A 150 -10.47 -48.88 6.97
CA GLY A 150 -11.75 -49.50 6.62
C GLY A 150 -11.59 -50.99 6.32
N LEU A 151 -11.86 -51.80 7.34
CA LEU A 151 -12.56 -53.09 7.29
C LEU A 151 -11.95 -54.23 6.44
N GLN A 152 -11.31 -55.15 7.15
CA GLN A 152 -11.17 -56.55 6.74
C GLN A 152 -12.57 -57.12 6.47
N SER A 153 -12.81 -57.58 5.24
CA SER A 153 -13.89 -58.54 4.96
C SER A 153 -13.25 -59.84 4.50
N GLU A 154 -13.26 -60.81 5.42
CA GLU A 154 -13.18 -62.22 5.10
C GLU A 154 -14.34 -62.58 4.16
N SER A 155 -14.03 -63.05 2.96
CA SER A 155 -14.83 -64.05 2.25
C SER A 155 -14.10 -64.53 1.00
N ARG A 156 -13.44 -65.69 1.06
CA ARG A 156 -13.81 -66.93 0.33
C ARG A 156 -12.67 -67.94 0.33
#